data_AF-A0A9E3RYZ1-F1
#
_entry.id   AF-A0A9E3RYZ1-F1
#
_cell.length_a   1.000
_cell.length_b   1.000
_cell.length_c   1.000
_cell.angle_alpha   90.00
_cell.angle_beta   90.00
_cell.angle_gamma   90.00
#
_symmetry.space_group_name_H-M   'P 1'
#
loop_
_entity.id
_entity.type
_entity.pdbx_description
1 polymer ?
#
loop_
_entity_poly.entity_id
_entity_poly.type
_entity_poly.pdbx_seq_one_letter_code
_entity_poly.pdbx_strand_id
1 'polypeptide(L)' 'MSHPQRGGQTLDAVAAGEWLRPQPYIAKVGIYGQSYGGFLTLHAIVAAPDLLMRRSISTARRT' A
#
# COMPACT_ATOMS: atom_id res chain seq x y z
N MET A 1 20.69 -12.59 -12.35
CA MET A 1 19.77 -12.26 -11.23
C MET A 1 18.74 -11.27 -11.77
N SER A 2 17.70 -11.81 -12.39
CA SER A 2 16.66 -11.06 -13.11
C SER A 2 15.67 -10.49 -12.09
N HIS A 3 15.45 -9.18 -12.08
CA HIS A 3 14.31 -8.57 -11.37
C HIS A 3 13.04 -8.80 -12.22
N PRO A 4 12.12 -9.71 -11.86
CA PRO A 4 10.92 -9.93 -12.64
C PRO A 4 9.82 -8.98 -12.16
N GLN A 5 9.05 -8.48 -13.13
CA GLN A 5 7.83 -7.66 -13.03
C GLN A 5 7.99 -6.23 -12.47
N ARG A 6 7.95 -5.28 -13.40
CA ARG A 6 7.36 -3.95 -13.21
C ARG A 6 5.89 -4.12 -12.80
N GLY A 7 5.62 -4.32 -11.52
CA GLY A 7 4.29 -4.19 -10.97
C GLY A 7 3.88 -2.71 -11.07
N GLY A 8 2.61 -2.41 -11.37
CA GLY A 8 2.13 -1.03 -11.25
C GLY A 8 2.35 -0.50 -9.83
N GLN A 9 2.37 0.81 -9.64
CA GLN A 9 2.69 1.46 -8.35
C GLN A 9 1.88 0.92 -7.15
N THR A 10 0.67 0.39 -7.38
CA THR A 10 -0.10 -0.31 -6.36
C THR A 10 0.51 -1.65 -5.95
N LEU A 11 0.95 -2.46 -6.91
CA LEU A 11 1.57 -3.77 -6.64
C LEU A 11 2.88 -3.61 -5.87
N ASP A 12 3.64 -2.57 -6.18
CA ASP A 12 4.87 -2.24 -5.43
C ASP A 12 4.54 -1.87 -3.98
N ALA A 13 3.47 -1.09 -3.76
CA ALA A 13 3.01 -0.73 -2.41
C ALA A 13 2.53 -1.95 -1.61
N VAL A 14 1.83 -2.88 -2.26
CA VAL A 14 1.40 -4.15 -1.64
C VAL A 14 2.61 -5.03 -1.32
N ALA A 15 3.56 -5.18 -2.25
CA ALA A 15 4.76 -5.96 -2.04
C ALA A 15 5.62 -5.40 -0.89
N ALA A 16 5.72 -4.08 -0.78
CA ALA A 16 6.38 -3.43 0.35
C ALA A 16 5.68 -3.75 1.68
N GLY A 17 4.34 -3.73 1.71
CA GLY A 17 3.59 -4.09 2.91
C GLY A 17 3.77 -5.55 3.32
N GLU A 18 3.79 -6.48 2.36
CA GLU A 18 4.05 -7.91 2.62
C GLU A 18 5.49 -8.14 3.12
N TRP A 19 6.47 -7.38 2.63
CA TRP A 19 7.84 -7.45 3.13
C TRP A 19 7.99 -6.89 4.55
N LEU A 20 7.22 -5.86 4.90
CA LEU A 20 7.22 -5.24 6.23
C LEU A 20 6.52 -6.11 7.29
N ARG A 21 5.46 -6.82 6.91
CA ARG A 21 4.62 -7.62 7.81
C ARG A 21 5.38 -8.65 8.68
N PRO A 22 6.34 -9.44 8.18
CA PRO A 22 7.04 -10.45 8.99
C PRO A 22 8.17 -9.88 9.86
N GLN A 23 8.47 -8.58 9.78
CA GLN A 23 9.61 -8.02 10.50
C GLN A 23 9.32 -7.97 12.02
N PRO A 24 10.27 -8.41 12.88
CA PRO A 24 10.00 -8.64 14.31
C PRO A 24 9.70 -7.37 15.12
N TYR A 25 10.04 -6.20 14.58
CA TYR A 25 9.81 -4.89 15.19
C TYR A 25 8.60 -4.15 14.60
N ILE A 26 7.94 -4.71 13.58
CA ILE A 26 6.77 -4.10 12.95
C ILE A 26 5.51 -4.67 13.60
N ALA A 27 4.84 -3.85 14.40
CA ALA A 27 3.57 -4.23 15.00
C ALA A 27 2.40 -4.17 14.00
N LYS A 28 2.43 -3.21 13.06
CA LYS A 28 1.34 -2.90 12.12
C LYS A 28 1.88 -2.23 10.86
N VAL A 29 1.17 -2.42 9.74
CA VAL A 29 1.43 -1.78 8.44
C VAL A 29 0.21 -0.95 8.03
N GLY A 30 0.43 0.21 7.44
CA GLY A 30 -0.62 1.08 6.90
C GLY A 30 -0.10 1.89 5.72
N ILE A 31 -1.02 2.42 4.91
CA ILE A 31 -0.69 3.24 3.73
C ILE A 31 -1.43 4.58 3.80
N TYR A 32 -0.75 5.63 3.35
CA TYR A 32 -1.25 7.01 3.31
C TYR A 32 -0.67 7.74 2.10
N GLY A 33 -1.49 8.57 1.47
CA GLY A 33 -1.08 9.43 0.38
C GLY A 33 -2.12 10.50 0.06
N GLN A 34 -1.66 11.62 -0.50
CA GLN A 34 -2.49 12.74 -0.94
C GLN A 34 -2.47 12.85 -2.48
N SER A 35 -3.53 13.42 -3.07
CA SER A 35 -3.66 13.59 -4.53
C SER A 35 -3.60 12.23 -5.26
N TYR A 36 -2.71 12.06 -6.24
CA TYR A 36 -2.47 10.78 -6.89
C TYR A 36 -2.04 9.68 -5.89
N GLY A 37 -1.33 10.04 -4.81
CA GLY A 37 -1.03 9.13 -3.71
C GLY A 37 -2.29 8.66 -2.96
N GLY A 38 -3.35 9.48 -2.91
CA GLY A 38 -4.64 9.09 -2.34
C GLY A 38 -5.39 8.10 -3.23
N PHE A 39 -5.30 8.26 -4.55
CA PHE A 39 -5.78 7.29 -5.53
C PHE A 39 -5.05 5.94 -5.37
N LEU A 40 -3.72 5.95 -5.29
CA LEU A 40 -2.92 4.74 -5.06
C LEU A 40 -3.20 4.09 -3.70
N THR A 41 -3.43 4.90 -2.67
CA THR A 41 -3.81 4.43 -1.33
C THR A 41 -5.12 3.66 -1.40
N LEU A 42 -6.15 4.21 -2.06
CA LEU A 42 -7.42 3.51 -2.24
C LEU A 42 -7.25 2.24 -3.07
N HIS A 43 -6.49 2.33 -4.16
CA HIS A 43 -6.23 1.18 -5.04
C HIS A 43 -5.50 0.04 -4.31
N ALA A 44 -4.56 0.37 -3.42
CA ALA A 44 -3.86 -0.61 -2.59
C ALA A 44 -4.74 -1.24 -1.52
N ILE A 45 -5.62 -0.47 -0.87
CA ILE A 45 -6.59 -1.01 0.09
C ILE A 45 -7.52 -2.01 -0.58
N VAL A 46 -7.99 -1.71 -1.80
CA VAL A 46 -8.87 -2.62 -2.57
C VAL A 46 -8.10 -3.86 -3.03
N ALA A 47 -6.83 -3.72 -3.42
CA ALA A 47 -6.00 -4.82 -3.88
C ALA A 47 -5.56 -5.77 -2.75
N ALA A 48 -5.33 -5.25 -1.54
CA ALA A 48 -4.85 -6.01 -0.39
C ALA A 48 -5.56 -5.59 0.92
N PRO A 49 -6.86 -5.86 1.05
CA PRO A 49 -7.64 -5.42 2.20
C PRO A 49 -7.16 -6.02 3.52
N ASP A 50 -6.75 -7.30 3.52
CA ASP A 50 -6.25 -7.97 4.73
C ASP A 50 -4.95 -7.37 5.26
N LEU A 51 -4.17 -6.76 4.38
CA LEU A 51 -2.89 -6.14 4.70
C LEU A 51 -3.08 -4.70 5.22
N LEU A 52 -4.01 -3.93 4.64
CA LEU A 52 -4.05 -2.47 4.77
C LEU A 52 -5.35 -1.92 5.38
N MET A 53 -6.46 -2.65 5.33
CA MET A 53 -7.79 -2.10 5.62
C MET A 53 -8.03 -1.87 7.12
N ARG A 54 -7.17 -2.38 8.00
CA ARG A 54 -7.38 -2.22 9.44
C ARG A 54 -7.23 -0.77 9.93
N ARG A 55 -6.45 0.11 9.25
CA ARG A 55 -6.32 1.57 9.55
C ARG A 55 -5.73 2.42 8.39
N SER A 56 -6.21 2.29 7.16
CA SER A 56 -5.76 3.18 6.08
C SER A 56 -6.54 4.50 6.02
N ILE A 57 -5.87 5.61 5.75
CA ILE A 57 -6.48 6.94 5.57
C ILE A 57 -6.27 7.36 4.11
N SER A 58 -7.34 7.48 3.33
CA SER A 58 -7.32 8.05 1.99
C SER A 58 -7.93 9.46 2.03
N THR A 59 -7.16 10.48 1.63
CA THR A 59 -7.63 11.87 1.53
C THR A 59 -7.57 12.33 0.07
N ALA A 60 -8.68 12.14 -0.64
CA ALA A 60 -8.92 12.79 -1.93
C ALA A 60 -9.63 14.11 -1.69
N ARG A 61 -8.91 15.24 -1.80
CA ARG A 61 -9.54 16.56 -1.82
C ARG A 61 -10.01 16.83 -3.26
N ARG A 62 -11.32 16.96 -3.45
CA ARG A 62 -11.91 17.48 -4.68
C ARG A 62 -11.63 18.99 -4.70
N THR A 63 -10.76 19.42 -5.60
CA THR A 63 -10.60 20.83 -6.01
C THR A 63 -11.00 20.92 -7.46
#